data_AF-A0A953TQD0-F1
#
_entry.id   AF-A0A953TQD0-F1
#
_cell.length_a   1.000
_cell.length_b   1.000
_cell.length_c   1.000
_cell.angle_alpha   90.00
_cell.angle_beta   90.00
_cell.angle_gamma   90.00
#
_symmetry.space_group_name_H-M   'P 1'
#
loop_
_entity.id
_entity.type
_entity.pdbx_description
1 polymer ?
#
loop_
_entity_poly.entity_id
_entity_poly.type
_entity_poly.pdbx_seq_one_letter_code
_entity_poly.pdbx_strand_id
1 'polypeptide(L)' 'MTTPDPEAKAMDMNNFNEWALTVDALCRAHLACGWRDLCGDRWPLEAAFDASESPMEFVRWLAEKYDLEWRSASGVI' A
#
# COMPACT_ATOMS: atom_id res chain seq x y z
N MET A 1 21.74 -25.42 6.20
CA MET A 1 20.92 -24.71 5.20
C MET A 1 19.49 -24.82 5.69
N THR A 2 18.99 -23.81 6.40
CA THR A 2 17.60 -23.79 6.85
C THR A 2 16.75 -23.51 5.63
N THR A 3 16.03 -24.53 5.14
CA THR A 3 14.93 -24.34 4.19
C THR A 3 13.97 -23.32 4.80
N PRO A 4 13.65 -22.20 4.13
CA PRO A 4 12.65 -21.28 4.63
C PRO A 4 11.33 -22.03 4.71
N ASP A 5 10.71 -21.96 5.89
CA ASP A 5 9.47 -22.65 6.20
C ASP A 5 8.36 -22.17 5.24
N PRO A 6 7.67 -23.08 4.52
CA PRO A 6 6.64 -22.68 3.56
C PRO A 6 5.46 -21.97 4.24
N GLU A 7 5.22 -22.22 5.54
CA GLU A 7 4.21 -21.53 6.33
C GLU A 7 4.55 -20.06 6.57
N ALA A 8 5.83 -19.74 6.82
CA ALA A 8 6.27 -18.35 6.97
C ALA A 8 6.00 -17.54 5.70
N LYS A 9 6.36 -18.11 4.53
CA LYS A 9 6.08 -17.46 3.23
C LYS A 9 4.59 -17.27 2.94
N ALA A 10 3.74 -18.21 3.37
CA ALA A 10 2.29 -18.09 3.19
C ALA A 10 1.68 -17.02 4.11
N MET A 11 2.17 -16.89 5.34
CA MET A 11 1.78 -15.85 6.29
C MET A 11 2.15 -14.45 5.78
N ASP A 12 3.38 -14.29 5.26
CA ASP A 12 3.83 -13.04 4.62
C ASP A 12 2.94 -12.66 3.44
N MET A 13 2.50 -13.64 2.64
CA MET A 13 1.68 -13.36 1.46
C MET A 13 0.24 -12.96 1.82
N ASN A 14 -0.34 -13.52 2.90
CA ASN A 14 -1.66 -13.10 3.38
C ASN A 14 -1.62 -11.69 4.01
N ASN A 15 -0.60 -11.42 4.85
CA ASN A 15 -0.36 -10.10 5.43
C ASN A 15 -0.13 -9.04 4.35
N PHE A 16 0.67 -9.36 3.32
CA PHE A 16 0.89 -8.47 2.18
C PHE A 16 -0.42 -8.15 1.45
N ASN A 17 -1.28 -9.14 1.25
CA ASN A 17 -2.53 -8.94 0.52
C ASN A 17 -3.51 -8.04 1.30
N GLU A 18 -3.60 -8.22 2.63
CA GLU A 18 -4.37 -7.34 3.52
C GLU A 18 -3.80 -5.91 3.55
N TRP A 19 -2.47 -5.79 3.57
CA TRP A 19 -1.77 -4.50 3.51
C TRP A 19 -2.04 -3.79 2.18
N ALA A 20 -1.93 -4.49 1.05
CA ALA A 20 -2.22 -3.98 -0.28
C ALA A 20 -3.66 -3.51 -0.45
N LEU A 21 -4.63 -4.24 0.13
CA LEU A 21 -6.04 -3.84 0.15
C LEU A 21 -6.26 -2.57 0.98
N THR A 22 -5.57 -2.46 2.11
CA THR A 22 -5.62 -1.27 2.97
C THR A 22 -5.05 -0.05 2.24
N VAL A 23 -3.90 -0.20 1.58
CA VAL A 23 -3.32 0.86 0.73
C VAL A 23 -4.28 1.26 -0.39
N ASP A 24 -4.94 0.31 -1.06
CA ASP A 24 -5.91 0.64 -2.12
C ASP A 24 -7.11 1.41 -1.58
N ALA A 25 -7.64 1.00 -0.42
CA ALA A 25 -8.74 1.70 0.25
C ALA A 25 -8.33 3.13 0.64
N LEU A 26 -7.13 3.33 1.19
CA LEU A 26 -6.59 4.64 1.53
C LEU A 26 -6.34 5.51 0.30
N CYS A 27 -5.78 4.96 -0.77
CA CYS A 27 -5.60 5.69 -2.03
C CYS A 27 -6.96 6.13 -2.59
N ARG A 28 -7.98 5.27 -2.58
CA ARG A 28 -9.32 5.66 -3.05
C ARG A 28 -9.96 6.73 -2.17
N ALA A 29 -9.77 6.63 -0.85
CA ALA A 29 -10.30 7.60 0.11
C ALA A 29 -9.61 8.96 0.00
N HIS A 30 -8.29 8.98 -0.21
CA HIS A 30 -7.47 10.19 -0.15
C HIS A 30 -7.01 10.75 -1.48
N LEU A 31 -6.88 9.93 -2.52
CA LEU A 31 -6.32 10.29 -3.82
C LEU A 31 -7.31 10.11 -4.96
N ALA A 32 -8.53 9.60 -4.67
CA ALA A 32 -9.57 9.25 -5.64
C ALA A 32 -9.16 8.22 -6.72
N CYS A 33 -7.96 7.64 -6.61
CA CYS A 33 -7.38 6.63 -7.50
C CYS A 33 -6.84 5.46 -6.66
N GLY A 34 -6.62 4.30 -7.28
CA GLY A 34 -5.94 3.17 -6.62
C GLY A 34 -4.43 3.24 -6.78
N TRP A 35 -3.67 2.59 -5.89
CA TRP A 35 -2.20 2.51 -6.04
C TRP A 35 -1.79 1.84 -7.35
N ARG A 36 -2.63 0.91 -7.86
CA ARG A 36 -2.44 0.26 -9.16
C ARG A 36 -2.59 1.21 -10.35
N ASP A 37 -3.37 2.26 -10.20
CA ASP A 37 -3.56 3.28 -11.24
C ASP A 37 -2.35 4.22 -11.30
N LEU A 38 -1.76 4.50 -10.15
CA LEU A 38 -0.61 5.39 -10.01
C LEU A 38 0.69 4.74 -10.47
N CYS A 39 1.03 3.59 -9.88
CA CYS A 39 2.33 2.98 -10.11
C CYS A 39 2.26 1.77 -11.06
N GLY A 40 1.13 1.07 -11.16
CA GLY A 40 0.97 -0.16 -11.97
C GLY A 40 1.80 -1.37 -11.50
N ASP A 41 2.93 -1.11 -10.84
CA ASP A 41 3.91 -2.06 -10.39
C ASP A 41 3.71 -2.46 -8.93
N ARG A 42 3.88 -3.76 -8.68
CA ARG A 42 3.83 -4.35 -7.33
C ARG A 42 5.10 -4.04 -6.52
N TRP A 43 6.20 -3.71 -7.20
CA TRP A 43 7.51 -3.55 -6.59
C TRP A 43 7.58 -2.49 -5.47
N PRO A 44 7.08 -1.24 -5.64
CA PRO A 44 7.08 -0.26 -4.55
C PRO A 44 6.16 -0.65 -3.39
N LEU A 45 5.09 -1.40 -3.66
CA LEU A 45 4.19 -1.94 -2.65
C LEU A 45 4.92 -3.00 -1.79
N GLU A 46 5.66 -3.90 -2.46
CA GLU A 46 6.48 -4.93 -1.81
C GLU A 46 7.64 -4.33 -1.03
N ALA A 47 8.30 -3.30 -1.56
CA ALA A 47 9.40 -2.61 -0.87
C ALA A 47 8.94 -1.90 0.40
N ALA A 48 7.80 -1.21 0.36
CA ALA A 48 7.22 -0.55 1.54
C ALA A 48 6.75 -1.56 2.59
N PHE A 49 6.18 -2.68 2.15
CA PHE A 49 5.81 -3.78 3.04
C PHE A 49 7.04 -4.43 3.72
N ASP A 50 8.10 -4.71 2.96
CA ASP A 50 9.37 -5.26 3.48
C ASP A 50 10.05 -4.28 4.45
N ALA A 51 9.97 -2.99 4.16
CA ALA A 51 10.42 -1.92 5.06
C ALA A 51 9.55 -1.75 6.32
N SER A 52 8.48 -2.53 6.47
CA SER A 52 7.49 -2.41 7.56
C SER A 52 6.89 -1.01 7.66
N GLU A 53 6.73 -0.31 6.54
CA GLU A 53 6.08 0.99 6.50
C GLU A 53 4.58 0.87 6.75
N SER A 54 4.02 1.92 7.37
CA SER A 54 2.58 1.99 7.56
C SER A 54 1.89 2.26 6.21
N PRO A 55 0.74 1.62 5.92
CA PRO A 55 -0.02 1.85 4.68
C PRO A 55 -0.27 3.33 4.39
N MET A 56 -0.54 4.12 5.44
CA MET A 56 -0.82 5.55 5.33
C MET A 56 0.39 6.38 4.96
N GLU A 57 1.58 6.03 5.44
CA GLU A 57 2.83 6.70 5.07
C GLU A 57 3.17 6.41 3.61
N PHE A 58 2.97 5.18 3.15
CA PHE A 58 3.12 4.84 1.73
C PHE A 58 2.14 5.62 0.82
N VAL A 59 0.89 5.79 1.24
CA VAL A 59 -0.11 6.58 0.49
C VAL A 59 0.27 8.07 0.45
N ARG A 60 0.82 8.62 1.54
CA ARG A 60 1.38 9.98 1.57
C ARG A 60 2.54 10.14 0.61
N TRP A 61 3.49 9.21 0.65
CA TRP A 61 4.60 9.20 -0.29
C TRP A 61 4.12 9.11 -1.74
N LEU A 62 3.10 8.29 -2.04
CA LEU A 62 2.49 8.24 -3.37
C LEU A 62 1.89 9.59 -3.76
N ALA A 63 1.17 10.24 -2.84
CA ALA A 63 0.59 11.56 -3.08
C ALA A 63 1.66 12.60 -3.40
N GLU A 64 2.73 12.65 -2.60
CA GLU A 64 3.84 13.57 -2.81
C GLU A 64 4.62 13.27 -4.10
N LYS A 65 4.89 11.99 -4.37
CA LYS A 65 5.67 11.55 -5.54
C LYS A 65 4.96 11.84 -6.86
N TYR A 66 3.65 11.68 -6.90
CA TYR A 66 2.84 11.90 -8.10
C TYR A 66 2.15 13.27 -8.11
N ASP A 67 2.50 14.15 -7.16
CA ASP A 67 1.90 15.49 -7.00
C ASP A 67 0.36 15.45 -6.99
N LEU A 68 -0.20 14.51 -6.24
CA LEU A 68 -1.65 14.28 -6.15
C LEU A 68 -2.27 15.14 -5.06
N GLU A 69 -3.45 15.67 -5.34
CA GLU A 69 -4.23 16.39 -4.35
C GLU A 69 -4.73 15.45 -3.25
N TRP A 70 -4.30 15.69 -2.01
CA TRP A 70 -4.79 14.95 -0.86
C TRP A 70 -6.21 15.36 -0.51
N ARG A 71 -7.17 14.54 -0.91
CA ARG A 71 -8.55 14.63 -0.46
C ARG A 71 -8.62 14.13 0.98
N SER A 72 -8.64 15.06 1.92
CA SER A 72 -9.12 14.70 3.25
C SER A 72 -10.55 14.18 3.07
N ALA A 73 -10.88 13.02 3.64
CA ALA A 73 -12.28 12.53 3.71
C ALA A 73 -13.19 13.46 4.56
N SER A 74 -12.78 14.71 4.77
CA SER A 74 -13.55 15.81 5.32
C SER A 74 -14.33 16.47 4.20
N GLY A 75 -15.36 15.79 3.73
CA GLY A 75 -16.26 16.30 2.70
C GLY A 75 -17.67 15.74 2.84
N VAL A 76 -18.42 16.32 3.79
CA VAL A 76 -19.90 16.31 3.90
C VAL A 76 -20.53 15.09 4.61
N ILE A 77 -20.82 15.22 5.90
CA ILE A 77 -22.06 15.84 6.44
C ILE A 77 -21.82 16.43 7.83
#